data_AF-A0AA92HB43-F1
#
_entry.id   AF-A0AA92HB43-F1
#
_cell.length_a   1.000
_cell.length_b   1.000
_cell.length_c   1.000
_cell.angle_alpha   90.00
_cell.angle_beta   90.00
_cell.angle_gamma   90.00
#
_symmetry.space_group_name_H-M   'P 1'
#
loop_
_entity.id
_entity.type
_entity.pdbx_description
1 polymer ?
#
loop_
_entity_poly.entity_id
_entity_poly.type
_entity_poly.pdbx_seq_one_letter_code
_entity_poly.pdbx_strand_id
1 'polypeptide(L)'
;MGLALISNEDKGASIREKLNRLLAMFTENRYAADTVPGATDDSAAGLEVGSKWFNQSTGIEYICRDATAGVASWVRQDNADFFGYISGNYYQGLNTLVSAGAAVVGGQIKFHPIVIKERVTISELAVRVTTAESGKAFQLAIYAADPATKLPSGSGLGATASMSAGTTGAMSAAIVGGNLTLNPGLYWVGINGDTTTAIFQAFGSNSTFIAALIGGTASQVASGTASSVSFLGNTQTFGTWPDLTGQGFSRGNNSGYAGIFFKVA
;
A
#
# COMPACT_ATOMS: atom_id res chain seq x y z
N MET A 1 -7.77 12.33 35.23
CA MET A 1 -8.09 12.91 36.56
C MET A 1 -7.63 11.91 37.60
N GLY A 2 -6.36 12.00 37.99
CA GLY A 2 -5.66 10.94 38.71
C GLY A 2 -5.42 11.28 40.18
N LEU A 3 -5.37 10.24 41.00
CA LEU A 3 -4.58 10.10 42.23
C LEU A 3 -4.76 11.09 43.40
N ALA A 4 -5.73 12.01 43.38
CA ALA A 4 -5.94 12.97 44.47
C ALA A 4 -6.82 12.46 45.64
N LEU A 5 -7.20 11.18 45.69
CA LEU A 5 -8.21 10.68 46.64
C LEU A 5 -7.64 10.06 47.93
N ILE A 6 -6.36 9.68 47.95
CA ILE A 6 -5.71 9.00 49.08
C ILE A 6 -4.66 9.95 49.67
N SER A 7 -4.87 10.39 50.91
CA SER A 7 -3.92 11.22 51.65
C SER A 7 -3.13 10.36 52.64
N ASN A 8 -1.99 10.89 53.10
CA ASN A 8 -1.17 10.23 54.14
C ASN A 8 -1.89 10.13 55.50
N GLU A 9 -3.04 10.78 55.64
CA GLU A 9 -3.87 10.78 56.86
C GLU A 9 -4.95 9.68 56.82
N ASP A 10 -5.21 9.08 55.66
CA ASP A 10 -6.19 8.01 55.51
C ASP A 10 -5.71 6.72 56.19
N LYS A 11 -6.49 6.21 57.15
CA LYS A 11 -6.15 4.99 57.91
C LYS A 11 -7.40 4.14 58.16
N GLY A 12 -7.20 2.83 58.29
CA GLY A 12 -8.27 1.90 58.66
C GLY A 12 -9.43 1.86 57.66
N ALA A 13 -10.64 2.19 58.10
CA ALA A 13 -11.83 2.09 57.26
C ALA A 13 -11.86 3.13 56.12
N SER A 14 -11.32 4.34 56.32
CA SER A 14 -11.38 5.42 55.33
C SER A 14 -10.51 5.15 54.09
N ILE A 15 -9.29 4.62 54.29
CA ILE A 15 -8.42 4.24 53.18
C ILE A 15 -9.02 3.07 52.39
N ARG A 16 -9.67 2.12 53.07
CA ARG A 16 -10.34 0.98 52.41
C ARG A 16 -11.49 1.43 51.53
N GLU A 17 -12.31 2.36 52.00
CA GLU A 17 -13.40 2.93 51.21
C GLU A 17 -12.88 3.69 49.98
N LYS A 18 -11.83 4.50 50.14
CA LYS A 18 -11.22 5.26 49.04
C LYS A 18 -10.56 4.36 48.00
N LEU A 19 -9.89 3.29 48.42
CA LEU A 19 -9.34 2.26 47.53
C LEU A 19 -10.44 1.55 46.76
N ASN A 20 -11.55 1.19 47.41
CA ASN A 20 -12.69 0.56 46.74
C ASN A 20 -13.35 1.50 45.73
N ARG A 21 -13.48 2.79 46.06
CA ARG A 21 -13.99 3.82 45.13
C ARG A 21 -13.06 4.01 43.94
N LEU A 22 -11.75 4.03 44.17
CA LEU A 22 -10.76 4.12 43.10
C LEU A 22 -10.82 2.89 42.19
N LEU A 23 -10.92 1.69 42.75
CA LEU A 23 -11.06 0.45 42.01
C LEU A 23 -12.33 0.43 41.16
N ALA A 24 -13.45 0.90 41.71
CA ALA A 24 -14.73 1.03 40.99
C ALA A 24 -14.74 2.12 39.90
N MET A 25 -13.70 2.97 39.82
CA MET A 25 -13.54 3.98 38.77
C MET A 25 -12.72 3.48 37.57
N PHE A 26 -12.10 2.30 37.67
CA PHE A 26 -11.39 1.68 36.57
C PHE A 26 -12.29 0.63 35.92
N THR A 27 -12.63 0.85 34.66
CA THR A 27 -13.20 -0.18 33.79
C THR A 27 -12.24 -1.37 33.72
N GLU A 28 -12.74 -2.57 34.01
CA GLU A 28 -11.96 -3.80 33.87
C GLU A 28 -11.61 -3.99 32.39
N ASN A 29 -10.32 -4.16 32.08
CA ASN A 29 -9.83 -4.35 30.72
C ASN A 29 -8.98 -5.61 30.63
N ARG A 30 -9.00 -6.29 29.49
CA ARG A 30 -8.21 -7.51 29.24
C ARG A 30 -7.13 -7.20 28.22
N TYR A 31 -5.92 -6.88 28.67
CA TYR A 31 -4.80 -6.53 27.78
C TYR A 31 -3.85 -7.69 27.44
N ALA A 32 -4.07 -8.86 28.03
CA ALA A 32 -3.19 -10.03 27.86
C ALA A 32 -3.98 -11.29 27.48
N ALA A 33 -5.01 -11.15 26.65
CA ALA A 33 -5.80 -12.28 26.18
C ALA A 33 -5.20 -12.90 24.91
N ASP A 34 -5.33 -14.21 24.75
CA ASP A 34 -4.86 -14.94 23.56
C ASP A 34 -6.00 -15.33 22.60
N THR A 35 -7.24 -14.95 22.96
CA THR A 35 -8.47 -15.27 22.25
C THR A 35 -9.26 -14.02 21.89
N VAL A 36 -10.16 -14.15 20.92
CA VAL A 36 -11.21 -13.17 20.62
C VAL A 36 -12.25 -13.21 21.76
N PRO A 37 -12.79 -12.07 22.21
CA PRO A 37 -13.83 -12.07 23.24
C PRO A 37 -15.10 -12.75 22.73
N GLY A 38 -15.72 -13.57 23.58
CA GLY A 38 -16.97 -14.26 23.34
C GLY A 38 -18.15 -13.64 24.08
N ALA A 39 -19.33 -14.22 23.90
CA ALA A 39 -20.57 -13.74 24.51
C ALA A 39 -20.59 -13.83 26.05
N THR A 40 -19.72 -14.66 26.64
CA THR A 40 -19.55 -14.80 28.11
C THR A 40 -18.48 -13.86 28.68
N ASP A 41 -17.77 -13.11 27.83
CA ASP A 41 -16.87 -12.06 28.27
C ASP A 41 -17.70 -10.79 28.53
N ASP A 42 -18.40 -10.82 29.66
CA ASP A 42 -19.55 -9.97 29.95
C ASP A 42 -19.50 -9.41 31.40
N SER A 43 -20.62 -8.84 31.85
CA SER A 43 -20.78 -8.32 33.22
C SER A 43 -20.64 -9.35 34.33
N ALA A 44 -20.93 -10.63 34.11
CA ALA A 44 -20.65 -11.70 35.07
C ALA A 44 -19.14 -11.99 35.17
N ALA A 45 -18.38 -11.70 34.11
CA ALA A 45 -16.91 -11.72 34.11
C ALA A 45 -16.27 -10.42 34.64
N GLY A 46 -17.08 -9.46 35.12
CA GLY A 46 -16.64 -8.16 35.63
C GLY A 46 -16.39 -7.10 34.57
N LEU A 47 -16.75 -7.37 33.31
CA LEU A 47 -16.56 -6.45 32.19
C LEU A 47 -17.79 -5.56 32.02
N GLU A 48 -17.59 -4.33 31.59
CA GLU A 48 -18.65 -3.37 31.35
C GLU A 48 -18.57 -2.78 29.93
N VAL A 49 -19.60 -2.06 29.51
CA VAL A 49 -19.58 -1.32 28.23
C VAL A 49 -18.40 -0.34 28.24
N GLY A 50 -17.59 -0.37 27.18
CA GLY A 50 -16.35 0.40 27.10
C GLY A 50 -15.10 -0.36 27.52
N SER A 51 -15.23 -1.55 28.11
CA SER A 51 -14.09 -2.45 28.36
C SER A 51 -13.34 -2.74 27.07
N LYS A 52 -12.02 -2.77 27.16
CA LYS A 52 -11.10 -3.07 26.08
C LYS A 52 -10.56 -4.48 26.21
N TRP A 53 -10.41 -5.13 25.08
CA TRP A 53 -9.86 -6.48 24.97
C TRP A 53 -8.78 -6.49 23.90
N PHE A 54 -7.55 -6.82 24.26
CA PHE A 54 -6.44 -6.95 23.33
C PHE A 54 -6.08 -8.42 23.16
N ASN A 55 -6.27 -8.93 21.94
CA ASN A 55 -5.83 -10.27 21.57
C ASN A 55 -4.37 -10.21 21.12
N GLN A 56 -3.45 -10.74 21.93
CA GLN A 56 -2.00 -10.68 21.68
C GLN A 56 -1.58 -11.59 20.50
N SER A 57 -2.32 -12.67 20.25
CA SER A 57 -2.05 -13.58 19.14
C SER A 57 -2.29 -12.92 17.78
N THR A 58 -3.25 -11.99 17.70
CA THR A 58 -3.64 -11.32 16.44
C THR A 58 -3.30 -9.83 16.40
N GLY A 59 -2.99 -9.20 17.53
CA GLY A 59 -2.74 -7.77 17.66
C GLY A 59 -4.00 -6.90 17.53
N ILE A 60 -5.19 -7.48 17.64
CA ILE A 60 -6.47 -6.77 17.44
C ILE A 60 -7.05 -6.33 18.79
N GLU A 61 -7.42 -5.05 18.89
CA GLU A 61 -8.20 -4.52 20.01
C GLU A 61 -9.70 -4.61 19.71
N TYR A 62 -10.49 -4.93 20.73
CA TYR A 62 -11.95 -4.93 20.72
C TYR A 62 -12.49 -4.02 21.83
N ILE A 63 -13.63 -3.40 21.60
CA ILE A 63 -14.36 -2.60 22.61
C ILE A 63 -15.72 -3.23 22.86
N CYS A 64 -16.04 -3.48 24.12
CA CYS A 64 -17.35 -3.97 24.57
C CYS A 64 -18.41 -2.90 24.29
N ARG A 65 -19.42 -3.23 23.48
CA ARG A 65 -20.58 -2.36 23.20
C ARG A 65 -21.79 -2.73 24.04
N ASP A 66 -21.89 -4.00 24.40
CA ASP A 66 -22.92 -4.54 25.29
C ASP A 66 -22.26 -5.57 26.20
N ALA A 67 -22.42 -5.43 27.51
CA ALA A 67 -21.86 -6.35 28.51
C ALA A 67 -22.95 -7.24 29.16
N THR A 68 -24.13 -7.34 28.57
CA THR A 68 -25.23 -8.17 29.08
C THR A 68 -24.78 -9.62 29.23
N ALA A 69 -25.00 -10.19 30.42
CA ALA A 69 -24.53 -11.53 30.77
C ALA A 69 -25.03 -12.60 29.79
N GLY A 70 -24.11 -13.41 29.28
CA GLY A 70 -24.31 -14.48 28.31
C GLY A 70 -24.48 -14.04 26.86
N VAL A 71 -24.52 -12.73 26.58
CA VAL A 71 -24.77 -12.17 25.24
C VAL A 71 -23.96 -10.91 24.97
N ALA A 72 -22.76 -10.79 25.55
CA ALA A 72 -21.91 -9.63 25.33
C ALA A 72 -21.57 -9.43 23.84
N SER A 73 -21.51 -8.16 23.43
CA SER A 73 -21.22 -7.73 22.07
C SER A 73 -19.95 -6.91 22.03
N TRP A 74 -18.99 -7.38 21.24
CA TRP A 74 -17.66 -6.79 21.11
C TRP A 74 -17.43 -6.31 19.68
N VAL A 75 -16.97 -5.07 19.53
CA VAL A 75 -16.64 -4.50 18.22
C VAL A 75 -15.13 -4.42 18.06
N ARG A 76 -14.62 -5.10 17.04
CA ARG A 76 -13.22 -5.02 16.62
C ARG A 76 -12.85 -3.59 16.23
N GLN A 77 -11.65 -3.13 16.60
CA GLN A 77 -11.15 -1.78 16.35
C GLN A 77 -10.10 -1.72 15.23
N ASP A 78 -9.77 -2.85 14.61
CA ASP A 78 -8.96 -2.90 13.41
C ASP A 78 -9.77 -2.54 12.17
N ASN A 79 -9.06 -2.19 11.09
CA ASN A 79 -9.66 -1.82 9.82
C ASN A 79 -9.88 -3.07 8.96
N ALA A 80 -10.67 -4.02 9.46
CA ALA A 80 -10.90 -5.31 8.79
C ALA A 80 -11.50 -5.16 7.38
N ASP A 81 -12.22 -4.06 7.14
CA ASP A 81 -12.83 -3.72 5.86
C ASP A 81 -11.94 -2.78 5.02
N PHE A 82 -10.69 -2.54 5.41
CA PHE A 82 -9.77 -1.77 4.60
C PHE A 82 -9.56 -2.49 3.27
N PHE A 83 -9.58 -1.75 2.17
CA PHE A 83 -9.28 -2.23 0.82
C PHE A 83 -7.78 -2.49 0.64
N GLY A 84 -7.19 -3.25 1.56
CA GLY A 84 -5.78 -3.51 1.75
C GLY A 84 -5.21 -4.60 0.84
N TYR A 85 -4.08 -5.16 1.28
CA TYR A 85 -3.29 -6.16 0.57
C TYR A 85 -3.36 -7.54 1.24
N ILE A 86 -3.46 -8.59 0.42
CA ILE A 86 -3.44 -10.00 0.83
C ILE A 86 -2.16 -10.62 0.28
N SER A 87 -1.37 -11.27 1.14
CA SER A 87 -0.16 -11.99 0.76
C SER A 87 -0.44 -13.03 -0.34
N GLY A 88 0.52 -13.17 -1.26
CA GLY A 88 0.46 -14.07 -2.42
C GLY A 88 -0.27 -13.50 -3.64
N ASN A 89 -1.08 -12.46 -3.48
CA ASN A 89 -1.87 -11.87 -4.57
C ASN A 89 -1.10 -10.78 -5.33
N TYR A 90 -1.45 -10.61 -6.61
CA TYR A 90 -0.97 -9.50 -7.44
C TYR A 90 -1.94 -8.32 -7.38
N TYR A 91 -1.36 -7.13 -7.29
CA TYR A 91 -2.08 -5.86 -7.28
C TYR A 91 -1.52 -4.94 -8.36
N GLN A 92 -2.36 -4.01 -8.81
CA GLN A 92 -2.01 -2.95 -9.75
C GLN A 92 -2.31 -1.57 -9.15
N GLY A 93 -1.94 -0.50 -9.86
CA GLY A 93 -2.32 0.87 -9.49
C GLY A 93 -3.84 1.04 -9.35
N LEU A 94 -4.27 2.08 -8.64
CA LEU A 94 -5.70 2.38 -8.48
C LEU A 94 -6.31 2.90 -9.81
N ASN A 95 -7.59 2.56 -10.05
CA ASN A 95 -8.41 3.07 -11.16
C ASN A 95 -7.89 2.76 -12.58
N THR A 96 -7.60 1.50 -12.87
CA THR A 96 -6.94 1.10 -14.12
C THR A 96 -7.91 0.47 -15.13
N LEU A 97 -8.31 1.25 -16.15
CA LEU A 97 -8.80 0.69 -17.41
C LEU A 97 -7.60 0.14 -18.19
N VAL A 98 -7.56 -1.18 -18.37
CA VAL A 98 -6.49 -1.83 -19.12
C VAL A 98 -6.73 -1.76 -20.62
N SER A 99 -5.67 -1.48 -21.37
CA SER A 99 -5.70 -1.32 -22.83
C SER A 99 -4.51 -2.03 -23.47
N ALA A 100 -4.59 -2.26 -24.78
CA ALA A 100 -3.40 -2.60 -25.54
C ALA A 100 -2.40 -1.42 -25.45
N GLY A 101 -1.14 -1.74 -25.15
CA GLY A 101 -0.09 -0.74 -25.17
C GLY A 101 0.32 -0.34 -26.58
N ALA A 102 1.33 0.51 -26.65
CA ALA A 102 2.12 0.75 -27.84
C ALA A 102 3.54 0.21 -27.62
N ALA A 103 4.34 0.18 -28.68
CA ALA A 103 5.71 -0.29 -28.59
C ALA A 103 6.49 0.51 -27.53
N VAL A 104 7.13 -0.21 -26.61
CA VAL A 104 8.10 0.39 -25.69
C VAL A 104 9.41 0.47 -26.44
N VAL A 105 9.77 1.67 -26.86
CA VAL A 105 11.06 1.92 -27.53
C VAL A 105 12.15 2.03 -26.46
N GLY A 106 13.25 1.32 -26.67
CA GLY A 106 14.41 1.34 -25.77
C GLY A 106 15.12 2.69 -25.71
N GLY A 107 16.12 2.78 -24.83
CA GLY A 107 16.83 4.04 -24.56
C GLY A 107 16.08 4.99 -23.63
N GLN A 108 15.05 4.51 -22.95
CA GLN A 108 14.24 5.30 -22.03
C GLN A 108 13.56 4.39 -21.00
N ILE A 109 13.40 4.94 -19.79
CA ILE A 109 12.55 4.39 -18.76
C ILE A 109 11.20 5.08 -18.85
N LYS A 110 10.12 4.29 -18.79
CA LYS A 110 8.76 4.81 -18.76
C LYS A 110 8.10 4.45 -17.44
N PHE A 111 7.60 5.47 -16.75
CA PHE A 111 7.05 5.35 -15.41
C PHE A 111 5.55 5.54 -15.38
N HIS A 112 4.91 4.77 -14.51
CA HIS A 112 3.51 4.93 -14.12
C HIS A 112 3.42 4.97 -12.59
N PRO A 113 2.56 5.82 -12.00
CA PRO A 113 2.50 5.92 -10.55
C PRO A 113 1.69 4.77 -9.94
N ILE A 114 2.03 4.40 -8.72
CA ILE A 114 1.26 3.50 -7.87
C ILE A 114 1.08 4.13 -6.48
N VAL A 115 -0.07 3.88 -5.86
CA VAL A 115 -0.37 4.31 -4.50
C VAL A 115 -0.36 3.08 -3.60
N ILE A 116 0.53 3.09 -2.63
CA ILE A 116 0.61 2.09 -1.57
C ILE A 116 -0.26 2.56 -0.41
N LYS A 117 -1.29 1.77 -0.10
CA LYS A 117 -2.38 2.15 0.81
C LYS A 117 -2.08 1.91 2.28
N GLU A 118 -1.27 0.90 2.54
CA GLU A 118 -0.78 0.50 3.85
C GLU A 118 0.66 -0.02 3.73
N ARG A 119 1.37 -0.19 4.84
CA ARG A 119 2.72 -0.76 4.79
C ARG A 119 2.65 -2.18 4.19
N VAL A 120 3.44 -2.43 3.15
CA VAL A 120 3.37 -3.68 2.39
C VAL A 120 4.78 -4.17 2.06
N THR A 121 4.94 -5.49 1.98
CA THR A 121 6.16 -6.13 1.49
C THR A 121 5.89 -6.68 0.10
N ILE A 122 6.70 -6.29 -0.88
CA ILE A 122 6.59 -6.69 -2.28
C ILE A 122 7.69 -7.72 -2.58
N SER A 123 7.31 -8.85 -3.19
CA SER A 123 8.25 -9.92 -3.57
C SER A 123 8.57 -9.92 -5.07
N GLU A 124 7.63 -9.54 -5.91
CA GLU A 124 7.76 -9.60 -7.38
C GLU A 124 7.17 -8.38 -8.07
N LEU A 125 7.73 -8.05 -9.23
CA LEU A 125 7.11 -7.15 -10.21
C LEU A 125 6.73 -7.95 -11.44
N ALA A 126 5.64 -7.54 -12.10
CA ALA A 126 5.09 -8.23 -13.25
C ALA A 126 4.54 -7.27 -14.29
N VAL A 127 4.50 -7.74 -15.54
CA VAL A 127 3.84 -7.10 -16.69
C VAL A 127 3.18 -8.16 -17.55
N ARG A 128 2.37 -7.74 -18.52
CA ARG A 128 1.88 -8.64 -19.58
C ARG A 128 2.43 -8.21 -20.93
N VAL A 129 3.14 -9.09 -21.61
CA VAL A 129 3.59 -8.90 -22.99
C VAL A 129 2.46 -9.30 -23.93
N THR A 130 2.03 -8.38 -24.80
CA THR A 130 0.95 -8.61 -25.78
C THR A 130 1.50 -8.78 -27.20
N THR A 131 2.68 -8.25 -27.49
CA THR A 131 3.43 -8.50 -28.73
C THR A 131 4.87 -8.80 -28.35
N ALA A 132 5.34 -9.99 -28.70
CA ALA A 132 6.68 -10.45 -28.39
C ALA A 132 7.72 -9.92 -29.40
N GLU A 133 8.94 -9.72 -28.93
CA GLU A 133 10.11 -9.38 -29.75
C GLU A 133 11.26 -10.33 -29.38
N SER A 134 11.64 -11.20 -30.31
CA SER A 134 12.65 -12.23 -30.06
C SER A 134 14.03 -11.64 -29.79
N GLY A 135 14.75 -12.21 -28.83
CA GLY A 135 16.10 -11.77 -28.46
C GLY A 135 16.16 -10.45 -27.68
N LYS A 136 15.02 -9.92 -27.25
CA LYS A 136 14.91 -8.69 -26.47
C LYS A 136 14.51 -8.95 -25.03
N ALA A 137 14.86 -8.01 -24.17
CA ALA A 137 14.66 -8.05 -22.74
C ALA A 137 14.09 -6.72 -22.18
N PHE A 138 13.52 -6.83 -21.00
CA PHE A 138 13.09 -5.69 -20.21
C PHE A 138 13.35 -5.93 -18.73
N GLN A 139 13.34 -4.85 -17.95
CA GLN A 139 13.46 -4.84 -16.51
C GLN A 139 12.40 -3.92 -15.93
N LEU A 140 12.01 -4.18 -14.68
CA LEU A 140 11.07 -3.38 -13.94
C LEU A 140 11.74 -2.85 -12.67
N ALA A 141 11.34 -1.67 -12.22
CA ALA A 141 11.83 -1.12 -10.96
C ALA A 141 10.76 -0.28 -10.25
N ILE A 142 10.97 -0.06 -8.95
CA ILE A 142 10.21 0.87 -8.13
C ILE A 142 11.13 2.03 -7.71
N TYR A 143 10.60 3.25 -7.80
CA TYR A 143 11.20 4.48 -7.29
C TYR A 143 10.30 5.15 -6.27
N ALA A 144 10.93 5.90 -5.36
CA ALA A 144 10.23 6.82 -4.50
C ALA A 144 9.67 8.01 -5.31
N ALA A 145 8.60 8.62 -4.82
CA ALA A 145 8.19 9.93 -5.28
C ALA A 145 8.81 11.02 -4.41
N ASP A 146 9.32 12.08 -5.04
CA ASP A 146 9.79 13.27 -4.35
C ASP A 146 8.63 13.93 -3.59
N PRO A 147 8.79 14.27 -2.30
CA PRO A 147 7.70 14.81 -1.51
C PRO A 147 7.25 16.21 -1.95
N ALA A 148 8.10 17.00 -2.61
CA ALA A 148 7.77 18.34 -3.09
C ALA A 148 7.17 18.31 -4.49
N THR A 149 7.79 17.58 -5.43
CA THR A 149 7.41 17.58 -6.85
C THR A 149 6.49 16.42 -7.25
N LYS A 150 6.40 15.37 -6.43
CA LYS A 150 5.70 14.10 -6.68
C LYS A 150 6.23 13.29 -7.85
N LEU A 151 7.36 13.68 -8.44
CA LEU A 151 8.03 12.99 -9.55
C LEU A 151 8.94 11.86 -9.02
N PRO A 152 9.34 10.89 -9.86
CA PRO A 152 10.33 9.88 -9.47
C PRO A 152 11.62 10.54 -8.99
N SER A 153 12.19 10.06 -7.89
CA SER A 153 13.40 10.64 -7.27
C SER A 153 14.19 9.60 -6.49
N GLY A 154 15.45 9.92 -6.20
CA GLY A 154 16.40 9.04 -5.52
C GLY A 154 16.87 7.87 -6.38
N SER A 155 17.65 7.00 -5.76
CA SER A 155 18.04 5.70 -6.31
C SER A 155 16.85 4.73 -6.37
N GLY A 156 16.89 3.76 -7.28
CA GLY A 156 15.85 2.73 -7.37
C GLY A 156 15.70 1.96 -6.05
N LEU A 157 14.47 1.83 -5.55
CA LEU A 157 14.17 1.13 -4.29
C LEU A 157 14.27 -0.39 -4.43
N GLY A 158 14.02 -0.90 -5.64
CA GLY A 158 14.15 -2.31 -6.00
C GLY A 158 13.89 -2.50 -7.48
N ALA A 159 14.61 -3.43 -8.10
CA ALA A 159 14.50 -3.73 -9.53
C ALA A 159 14.52 -5.24 -9.76
N THR A 160 13.96 -5.69 -10.88
CA THR A 160 14.06 -7.08 -11.33
C THR A 160 15.36 -7.32 -12.10
N ALA A 161 15.74 -8.59 -12.23
CA ALA A 161 16.66 -9.00 -13.29
C ALA A 161 15.99 -8.84 -14.67
N SER A 162 16.76 -9.03 -15.75
CA SER A 162 16.24 -9.00 -17.12
C SER A 162 15.27 -10.16 -17.36
N MET A 163 14.07 -9.82 -17.86
CA MET A 163 13.05 -10.75 -18.32
C MET A 163 12.98 -10.74 -19.85
N SER A 164 12.59 -11.85 -20.46
CA SER A 164 12.47 -11.97 -21.92
C SER A 164 11.22 -11.26 -22.45
N ALA A 165 11.40 -10.40 -23.45
CA ALA A 165 10.31 -9.85 -24.28
C ALA A 165 9.90 -10.79 -25.42
N GLY A 166 10.57 -11.94 -25.58
CA GLY A 166 10.36 -12.89 -26.69
C GLY A 166 9.17 -13.83 -26.54
N THR A 167 8.34 -13.66 -25.51
CA THR A 167 7.17 -14.50 -25.25
C THR A 167 5.99 -13.64 -24.81
N THR A 168 4.80 -13.92 -25.33
CA THR A 168 3.56 -13.24 -24.91
C THR A 168 3.01 -13.88 -23.64
N GLY A 169 2.30 -13.10 -22.83
CA GLY A 169 1.72 -13.56 -21.57
C GLY A 169 2.13 -12.72 -20.37
N ALA A 170 1.69 -13.14 -19.18
CA ALA A 170 2.09 -12.52 -17.93
C ALA A 170 3.52 -12.96 -17.58
N MET A 171 4.38 -11.99 -17.36
CA MET A 171 5.79 -12.17 -17.00
C MET A 171 6.00 -11.57 -15.62
N SER A 172 6.57 -12.32 -14.69
CA SER A 172 6.95 -11.82 -13.37
C SER A 172 8.38 -12.21 -13.02
N ALA A 173 9.02 -11.39 -12.19
CA ALA A 173 10.32 -11.68 -11.62
C ALA A 173 10.43 -11.13 -10.20
N ALA A 174 11.22 -11.81 -9.38
CA ALA A 174 11.56 -11.36 -8.04
C ALA A 174 12.37 -10.06 -8.07
N ILE A 175 12.24 -9.27 -7.00
CA ILE A 175 13.11 -8.11 -6.77
C ILE A 175 14.53 -8.60 -6.44
N VAL A 176 15.51 -8.09 -7.16
CA VAL A 176 16.93 -8.38 -6.94
C VAL A 176 17.35 -7.82 -5.58
N GLY A 177 18.02 -8.64 -4.77
CA GLY A 177 18.38 -8.27 -3.40
C GLY A 177 17.34 -8.62 -2.33
N GLY A 178 16.19 -9.17 -2.73
CA GLY A 178 15.14 -9.66 -1.84
C GLY A 178 13.89 -8.78 -1.80
N ASN A 179 12.98 -9.12 -0.91
CA ASN A 179 11.69 -8.44 -0.80
C ASN A 179 11.86 -6.97 -0.39
N LEU A 180 11.01 -6.10 -0.94
CA LEU A 180 11.01 -4.67 -0.67
C LEU A 180 9.82 -4.28 0.20
N THR A 181 10.08 -3.74 1.40
CA THR A 181 9.01 -3.22 2.26
C THR A 181 8.82 -1.71 2.04
N LEU A 182 7.60 -1.31 1.70
CA LEU A 182 7.20 0.07 1.45
C LEU A 182 6.22 0.55 2.51
N ASN A 183 6.34 1.82 2.88
CA ASN A 183 5.34 2.52 3.69
C ASN A 183 4.20 3.05 2.82
N PRO A 184 3.04 3.39 3.42
CA PRO A 184 1.97 4.06 2.68
C PRO A 184 2.48 5.32 1.97
N GLY A 185 2.09 5.51 0.71
CA GLY A 185 2.56 6.66 -0.07
C GLY A 185 2.48 6.49 -1.59
N LEU A 186 2.98 7.50 -2.27
CA LEU A 186 3.11 7.54 -3.73
C LEU A 186 4.48 6.98 -4.15
N TYR A 187 4.47 6.05 -5.09
CA TYR A 187 5.66 5.48 -5.70
C TYR A 187 5.51 5.42 -7.22
N TRP A 188 6.60 5.15 -7.91
CA TRP A 188 6.64 5.04 -9.35
C TRP A 188 7.19 3.68 -9.76
N VAL A 189 6.46 2.97 -10.61
CA VAL A 189 6.94 1.76 -11.26
C VAL A 189 7.43 2.10 -12.65
N GLY A 190 8.63 1.65 -12.99
CA GLY A 190 9.28 1.91 -14.27
C GLY A 190 9.49 0.63 -15.06
N ILE A 191 9.35 0.71 -16.39
CA ILE A 191 9.86 -0.28 -17.33
C ILE A 191 11.07 0.29 -18.07
N ASN A 192 12.14 -0.49 -18.14
CA ASN A 192 13.32 -0.24 -18.98
C ASN A 192 13.46 -1.41 -19.97
N GLY A 193 13.35 -1.15 -21.26
CA GLY A 193 13.43 -2.17 -22.31
C GLY A 193 14.56 -1.92 -23.30
N ASP A 194 15.10 -2.98 -23.89
CA ASP A 194 15.97 -2.92 -25.09
C ASP A 194 15.17 -3.14 -26.40
N THR A 195 13.85 -3.02 -26.28
CA THR A 195 12.84 -3.39 -27.29
C THR A 195 12.63 -2.26 -28.30
N THR A 196 12.15 -2.63 -29.48
CA THR A 196 11.76 -1.69 -30.54
C THR A 196 10.28 -1.85 -30.91
N THR A 197 9.79 -3.08 -30.90
CA THR A 197 8.45 -3.46 -31.35
C THR A 197 7.66 -4.22 -30.28
N ALA A 198 8.29 -4.67 -29.20
CA ALA A 198 7.58 -5.32 -28.10
C ALA A 198 6.51 -4.38 -27.52
N ILE A 199 5.31 -4.94 -27.34
CA ILE A 199 4.16 -4.24 -26.78
C ILE A 199 3.77 -4.91 -25.48
N PHE A 200 3.53 -4.08 -24.47
CA PHE A 200 3.07 -4.49 -23.15
C PHE A 200 1.62 -4.05 -22.96
N GLN A 201 0.86 -4.76 -22.16
CA GLN A 201 -0.42 -4.24 -21.67
C GLN A 201 -0.16 -2.93 -20.93
N ALA A 202 -0.95 -1.90 -21.21
CA ALA A 202 -0.84 -0.59 -20.58
C ALA A 202 -2.17 -0.21 -19.93
N PHE A 203 -2.23 0.93 -19.25
CA PHE A 203 -3.51 1.57 -18.95
C PHE A 203 -3.91 2.49 -20.11
N GLY A 204 -5.22 2.72 -20.29
CA GLY A 204 -5.72 3.54 -21.40
C GLY A 204 -5.04 4.90 -21.46
N SER A 205 -4.66 5.35 -22.67
CA SER A 205 -4.02 6.65 -22.89
C SER A 205 -4.95 7.86 -22.66
N ASN A 206 -6.21 7.59 -22.32
CA ASN A 206 -7.20 8.56 -21.87
C ASN A 206 -7.31 8.64 -20.33
N SER A 207 -6.45 7.94 -19.59
CA SER A 207 -6.48 7.93 -18.12
C SER A 207 -6.02 9.28 -17.56
N THR A 208 -6.89 9.93 -16.79
CA THR A 208 -6.57 11.19 -16.09
C THR A 208 -5.82 10.97 -14.77
N PHE A 209 -5.52 9.72 -14.40
CA PHE A 209 -5.03 9.35 -13.08
C PHE A 209 -3.72 10.04 -12.69
N ILE A 210 -2.74 10.10 -13.60
CA ILE A 210 -1.46 10.77 -13.30
C ILE A 210 -1.72 12.26 -13.01
N ALA A 211 -2.49 12.95 -13.85
CA ALA A 211 -2.80 14.36 -13.65
C ALA A 211 -3.59 14.61 -12.34
N ALA A 212 -4.48 13.69 -11.96
CA ALA A 212 -5.21 13.76 -10.70
C ALA A 212 -4.28 13.58 -9.48
N LEU A 213 -3.18 12.84 -9.63
CA LEU A 213 -2.28 12.47 -8.54
C LEU A 213 -1.13 13.45 -8.33
N ILE A 214 -0.50 13.93 -9.42
CA ILE A 214 0.63 14.86 -9.35
C ILE A 214 0.26 16.29 -9.74
N GLY A 215 -1.00 16.54 -10.06
CA GLY A 215 -1.48 17.82 -10.55
C GLY A 215 -1.37 17.97 -12.07
N GLY A 216 -2.35 18.67 -12.62
CA GLY A 216 -2.46 19.01 -14.04
C GLY A 216 -3.46 20.14 -14.25
N THR A 217 -3.63 20.58 -15.49
CA THR A 217 -4.69 21.53 -15.85
C THR A 217 -6.07 20.90 -15.69
N ALA A 218 -7.12 21.74 -15.62
CA ALA A 218 -8.51 21.26 -15.55
C ALA A 218 -8.83 20.25 -16.67
N SER A 219 -8.33 20.48 -17.88
CA SER A 219 -8.49 19.55 -19.01
C SER A 219 -7.73 18.24 -18.82
N GLN A 220 -6.56 18.26 -18.18
CA GLN A 220 -5.78 17.04 -17.93
C GLN A 220 -6.42 16.13 -16.87
N VAL A 221 -7.14 16.71 -15.90
CA VAL A 221 -7.81 15.94 -14.83
C VAL A 221 -9.23 15.49 -15.20
N ALA A 222 -9.88 16.16 -16.16
CA ALA A 222 -11.29 15.92 -16.50
C ALA A 222 -11.56 15.44 -17.95
N SER A 223 -10.57 15.42 -18.84
CA SER A 223 -10.79 15.02 -20.24
C SER A 223 -10.56 13.52 -20.47
N GLY A 224 -11.56 12.84 -21.01
CA GLY A 224 -11.46 11.45 -21.49
C GLY A 224 -10.78 11.29 -22.86
N THR A 225 -10.04 12.31 -23.34
CA THR A 225 -9.29 12.30 -24.61
C THR A 225 -7.78 12.25 -24.38
N ALA A 226 -6.99 12.11 -25.45
CA ALA A 226 -5.51 12.02 -25.46
C ALA A 226 -4.75 13.26 -24.92
N SER A 227 -5.46 14.16 -24.23
CA SER A 227 -4.88 15.29 -23.49
C SER A 227 -4.35 14.89 -22.11
N SER A 228 -4.50 13.62 -21.71
CA SER A 228 -4.05 13.09 -20.41
C SER A 228 -2.57 12.69 -20.44
N VAL A 229 -1.91 12.78 -19.27
CA VAL A 229 -0.54 12.30 -19.08
C VAL A 229 -0.60 10.80 -18.76
N SER A 230 -0.15 9.97 -19.69
CA SER A 230 -0.23 8.51 -19.60
C SER A 230 1.00 7.90 -18.92
N PHE A 231 2.17 8.52 -19.09
CA PHE A 231 3.43 8.12 -18.45
C PHE A 231 4.40 9.28 -18.34
N LEU A 232 5.41 9.09 -17.49
CA LEU A 232 6.62 9.93 -17.47
C LEU A 232 7.77 9.18 -18.16
N GLY A 233 8.55 9.88 -18.98
CA GLY A 233 9.73 9.32 -19.65
C GLY A 233 11.03 9.95 -19.14
N ASN A 234 12.08 9.14 -19.01
CA ASN A 234 13.45 9.59 -18.76
C ASN A 234 14.40 8.81 -19.68
N THR A 235 15.27 9.50 -20.42
CA THR A 235 16.22 8.87 -21.36
C THR A 235 17.29 8.13 -20.59
N GLN A 236 17.37 6.80 -20.77
CA GLN A 236 18.36 5.96 -20.11
C GLN A 236 18.70 4.73 -20.93
N THR A 237 19.94 4.27 -20.80
CA THR A 237 20.38 3.01 -21.41
C THR A 237 19.70 1.82 -20.74
N PHE A 238 19.42 0.79 -21.53
CA PHE A 238 18.89 -0.47 -21.00
C PHE A 238 19.82 -1.06 -19.92
N GLY A 239 19.22 -1.67 -18.89
CA GLY A 239 19.94 -2.30 -17.79
C GLY A 239 20.46 -1.34 -16.72
N THR A 240 20.14 -0.06 -16.82
CA THR A 240 20.55 0.96 -15.84
C THR A 240 19.34 1.57 -15.14
N TRP A 241 19.48 1.77 -13.83
CA TRP A 241 18.51 2.39 -12.94
C TRP A 241 19.21 3.51 -12.16
N PRO A 242 19.27 4.73 -12.71
CA PRO A 242 20.04 5.85 -12.15
C PRO A 242 19.37 6.43 -10.90
N ASP A 243 20.10 7.31 -10.22
CA ASP A 243 19.49 8.26 -9.29
C ASP A 243 18.70 9.32 -10.09
N LEU A 244 17.42 9.49 -9.74
CA LEU A 244 16.50 10.39 -10.42
C LEU A 244 16.31 11.73 -9.71
N THR A 245 17.07 12.01 -8.66
CA THR A 245 16.97 13.25 -7.89
C THR A 245 17.24 14.46 -8.78
N GLY A 246 16.24 15.35 -8.88
CA GLY A 246 16.32 16.58 -9.69
C GLY A 246 16.31 16.37 -11.20
N GLN A 247 16.04 15.15 -11.69
CA GLN A 247 16.01 14.86 -13.12
C GLN A 247 14.76 15.41 -13.81
N GLY A 248 14.90 15.70 -15.11
CA GLY A 248 13.79 16.08 -15.97
C GLY A 248 13.02 14.86 -16.48
N PHE A 249 11.70 15.01 -16.64
CA PHE A 249 10.83 13.97 -17.18
C PHE A 249 9.98 14.50 -18.34
N SER A 250 9.96 13.77 -19.44
CA SER A 250 8.99 14.01 -20.51
C SER A 250 7.62 13.48 -20.08
N ARG A 251 6.55 14.12 -20.55
CA ARG A 251 5.17 13.68 -20.33
C ARG A 251 4.63 13.10 -21.63
N GLY A 252 4.33 11.80 -21.64
CA GLY A 252 3.75 11.12 -22.80
C GLY A 252 2.24 10.95 -22.67
N ASN A 253 1.52 11.00 -23.79
CA ASN A 253 0.06 10.90 -23.86
C ASN A 253 -0.42 9.69 -24.70
N ASN A 254 0.44 8.68 -24.88
CA ASN A 254 0.12 7.44 -25.58
C ASN A 254 0.27 6.23 -24.65
N SER A 255 -0.12 5.04 -25.13
CA SER A 255 -0.04 3.79 -24.36
C SER A 255 1.34 3.12 -24.40
N GLY A 256 2.41 3.85 -24.73
CA GLY A 256 3.75 3.31 -24.94
C GLY A 256 4.49 2.94 -23.66
N TYR A 257 3.82 2.59 -22.58
CA TYR A 257 4.39 2.19 -21.29
C TYR A 257 3.80 0.83 -20.88
N ALA A 258 4.25 0.25 -19.77
CA ALA A 258 3.71 -1.01 -19.25
C ALA A 258 2.84 -0.77 -18.01
N GLY A 259 1.68 -1.44 -17.97
CA GLY A 259 0.91 -1.65 -16.75
C GLY A 259 1.65 -2.66 -15.89
N ILE A 260 2.35 -2.14 -14.87
CA ILE A 260 3.15 -2.96 -13.96
C ILE A 260 2.30 -3.35 -12.75
N PHE A 261 2.39 -4.62 -12.38
CA PHE A 261 1.73 -5.23 -11.24
C PHE A 261 2.80 -5.65 -10.22
N PHE A 262 2.41 -5.79 -8.96
CA PHE A 262 3.31 -6.22 -7.90
C PHE A 262 2.65 -7.31 -7.05
N LYS A 263 3.46 -8.27 -6.59
CA LYS A 263 3.01 -9.34 -5.71
C LYS A 263 3.32 -9.00 -4.27
N VAL A 264 2.34 -9.21 -3.40
CA VAL A 264 2.50 -9.02 -1.96
C VAL A 264 3.07 -10.30 -1.36
N ALA A 265 4.11 -10.15 -0.53
CA ALA A 265 4.77 -11.24 0.17
C ALA A 265 3.95 -11.73 1.36
#